data_AF-A0A2K6LF75-F1
#
_entry.id   AF-A0A2K6LF75-F1
#
_cell.length_a   1.000
_cell.length_b   1.000
_cell.length_c   1.000
_cell.angle_alpha   90.00
_cell.angle_beta   90.00
_cell.angle_gamma   90.00
#
_symmetry.space_group_name_H-M   'P 1'
#
loop_
_entity.id
_entity.type
_entity.pdbx_description
1 polymer ?
#
loop_
_entity_poly.entity_id
_entity_poly.type
_entity_poly.pdbx_seq_one_letter_code
_entity_poly.pdbx_strand_id
1 'polypeptide(L)'
;MGKVRGLRARVHQAAVRPKGRPPRPRAPSLGPEAPALGGEDWAFINTNIFARTKIDPSALVQKLELDVRSVTSVRRGEAVLSAEAKTVLPKKEKMKLRREQWLQKIEAIKLAEQKHREERRRRATVVVGDLHPLRDALPELLGLEASSRRQARRESNKPRPSELSRMSTAQRRQLLEEERTRFRELLASPAYRARPLVAIGQTLAQQMQLEGGGQL
;
A
#
# COMPACT_ATOMS: atom_id res chain seq x y z
N MET A 1 3.12 23.38 50.34
CA MET A 1 2.38 23.51 49.06
C MET A 1 2.68 22.32 48.16
N GLY A 2 1.94 21.21 48.32
CA GLY A 2 2.20 19.95 47.61
C GLY A 2 1.61 19.94 46.20
N LYS A 3 2.37 19.44 45.22
CA LYS A 3 1.91 19.30 43.83
C LYS A 3 0.91 18.15 43.74
N VAL A 4 -0.37 18.48 43.54
CA VAL A 4 -1.43 17.50 43.26
C VAL A 4 -1.12 16.83 41.92
N ARG A 5 -0.78 15.54 41.94
CA ARG A 5 -0.59 14.75 40.72
C ARG A 5 -1.96 14.41 40.15
N GLY A 6 -2.34 15.04 39.04
CA GLY A 6 -3.55 14.70 38.31
C GLY A 6 -3.54 13.24 37.87
N LEU A 7 -4.59 12.50 38.22
CA LEU A 7 -4.81 11.12 37.77
C LEU A 7 -5.03 11.13 36.26
N ARG A 8 -4.03 10.66 35.50
CA ARG A 8 -4.18 10.48 34.06
C ARG A 8 -5.12 9.30 33.80
N ALA A 9 -6.22 9.56 33.10
CA ALA A 9 -7.11 8.52 32.62
C ALA A 9 -6.36 7.59 31.64
N ARG A 10 -6.51 6.28 31.82
CA ARG A 10 -5.93 5.26 30.93
C ARG A 10 -6.69 5.29 29.60
N VAL A 11 -6.00 5.58 28.50
CA VAL A 11 -6.59 5.71 27.14
C VAL A 11 -6.83 4.35 26.48
N HIS A 12 -6.40 3.24 27.09
CA HIS A 12 -6.59 1.91 26.54
C HIS A 12 -7.73 1.18 27.27
N GLN A 13 -8.77 0.84 26.52
CA GLN A 13 -9.76 -0.14 26.94
C GLN A 13 -9.17 -1.54 26.77
N ALA A 14 -9.32 -2.41 27.77
CA ALA A 14 -8.88 -3.79 27.71
C ALA A 14 -9.76 -4.58 26.72
N ALA A 15 -9.14 -5.47 25.94
CA ALA A 15 -9.86 -6.31 24.98
C ALA A 15 -10.86 -7.24 25.72
N VAL A 16 -12.14 -7.14 25.36
CA VAL A 16 -13.19 -8.06 25.82
C VAL A 16 -12.91 -9.42 25.21
N ARG A 17 -12.60 -10.42 26.05
CA ARG A 17 -12.52 -11.82 25.62
C ARG A 17 -13.94 -12.35 25.41
N PRO A 18 -14.33 -12.79 24.19
CA PRO A 18 -15.61 -13.44 24.01
C PRO A 18 -15.61 -14.76 24.80
N LYS A 19 -16.56 -14.93 25.73
CA LYS A 19 -16.88 -16.23 26.31
C LYS A 19 -17.53 -17.06 25.21
N GLY A 20 -16.83 -18.11 24.77
CA GLY A 20 -17.34 -19.05 23.78
C GLY A 20 -16.19 -19.56 22.93
N ARG A 21 -15.60 -20.69 23.33
CA ARG A 21 -14.66 -21.44 22.49
C ARG A 21 -15.48 -22.13 21.40
N PRO A 22 -15.34 -21.80 20.11
CA PRO A 22 -15.93 -22.63 19.06
C PRO A 22 -15.23 -23.99 19.07
N PRO A 23 -15.97 -25.10 18.84
CA PRO A 23 -15.40 -26.44 18.84
C PRO A 23 -14.34 -26.56 17.73
N ARG A 24 -13.22 -27.22 18.05
CA ARG A 24 -12.17 -27.55 17.07
C ARG A 24 -12.80 -28.31 15.89
N PRO A 25 -12.52 -27.93 14.63
CA PRO A 25 -12.88 -28.77 13.51
C PRO A 25 -12.08 -30.09 13.59
N ARG A 26 -12.82 -31.19 13.67
CA ARG A 26 -12.32 -32.56 13.51
C ARG A 26 -11.76 -32.72 12.10
N ALA A 27 -10.54 -33.25 11.98
CA ALA A 27 -10.06 -33.79 10.72
C ALA A 27 -10.87 -35.07 10.37
N PRO A 28 -11.21 -35.30 9.09
CA PRO A 28 -11.97 -36.47 8.67
C PRO A 28 -11.13 -37.74 8.79
N SER A 29 -11.81 -38.80 9.23
CA SER A 29 -11.31 -40.16 9.36
C SER A 29 -11.49 -40.92 8.06
N LEU A 30 -10.45 -41.65 7.65
CA LEU A 30 -10.49 -42.85 6.83
C LEU A 30 -9.53 -43.84 7.52
N GLY A 31 -10.07 -44.86 8.19
CA GLY A 31 -9.29 -46.01 8.68
C GLY A 31 -9.07 -47.05 7.55
N PRO A 32 -8.62 -48.29 7.83
CA PRO A 32 -8.39 -48.95 9.13
C PRO A 32 -6.92 -49.48 9.22
N GLU A 33 -6.35 -50.11 10.26
CA GLU A 33 -6.76 -51.11 11.23
C GLU A 33 -5.91 -50.99 12.51
N ALA A 34 -6.45 -51.43 13.64
CA ALA A 34 -5.69 -51.69 14.87
C ALA A 34 -4.95 -53.04 14.77
N PRO A 35 -3.94 -53.28 15.62
CA PRO A 35 -4.30 -53.96 16.85
C PRO A 35 -3.74 -53.27 18.10
N ALA A 36 -4.58 -53.24 19.12
CA ALA A 36 -4.19 -52.94 20.48
C ALA A 36 -3.37 -54.11 21.04
N LEU A 37 -2.19 -53.83 21.59
CA LEU A 37 -1.48 -54.72 22.50
C LEU A 37 -0.72 -53.90 23.53
N GLY A 38 -0.95 -54.22 24.79
CA GLY A 38 0.03 -54.09 25.86
C GLY A 38 0.24 -52.69 26.42
N GLY A 39 -0.59 -52.33 27.39
CA GLY A 39 -0.12 -51.46 28.45
C GLY A 39 0.79 -52.27 29.37
N GLU A 40 2.10 -52.24 29.13
CA GLU A 40 3.11 -52.72 30.07
C GLU A 40 4.37 -51.84 30.01
N ASP A 41 4.63 -51.23 31.16
CA ASP A 41 5.94 -50.99 31.76
C ASP A 41 6.94 -50.05 31.08
N TRP A 42 6.62 -48.75 31.12
CA TRP A 42 7.63 -47.67 31.07
C TRP A 42 8.68 -47.74 32.19
N ALA A 43 8.54 -48.66 33.14
CA ALA A 43 9.50 -48.90 34.22
C ALA A 43 10.78 -49.63 33.77
N PHE A 44 10.77 -50.34 32.63
CA PHE A 44 11.96 -51.06 32.13
C PHE A 44 12.91 -50.21 31.28
N ILE A 45 12.52 -49.01 30.86
CA ILE A 45 13.34 -48.17 29.98
C ILE A 45 14.43 -47.43 30.76
N ASN A 46 14.38 -47.39 32.10
CA ASN A 46 15.09 -46.36 32.84
C ASN A 46 16.35 -46.78 33.60
N THR A 47 17.04 -47.84 33.21
CA THR A 47 18.44 -47.97 33.63
C THR A 47 19.25 -48.70 32.58
N ASN A 48 20.21 -47.99 31.98
CA ASN A 48 21.34 -48.55 31.23
C ASN A 48 21.13 -48.93 29.75
N ILE A 49 20.27 -48.24 29.00
CA ILE A 49 20.22 -48.37 27.52
C ILE A 49 21.57 -48.00 26.87
N PHE A 50 22.28 -47.02 27.43
CA PHE A 50 23.57 -46.54 26.92
C PHE A 50 24.79 -47.10 27.67
N ALA A 51 24.63 -48.02 28.63
CA ALA A 51 25.76 -48.49 29.43
C ALA A 51 26.79 -49.29 28.62
N ARG A 52 26.41 -49.79 27.43
CA ARG A 52 27.31 -50.49 26.51
C ARG A 52 27.84 -49.60 25.37
N THR A 53 27.38 -48.35 25.25
CA THR A 53 27.86 -47.46 24.20
C THR A 53 29.15 -46.81 24.63
N LYS A 54 30.27 -47.27 24.07
CA LYS A 54 31.57 -46.61 24.18
C LYS A 54 31.65 -45.55 23.08
N ILE A 55 31.55 -44.28 23.45
CA ILE A 55 31.71 -43.16 22.53
C ILE A 55 33.12 -42.61 22.73
N ASP A 56 33.96 -42.73 21.71
CA ASP A 56 35.30 -42.17 21.75
C ASP A 56 35.25 -40.63 21.68
N PRO A 57 35.94 -39.90 22.59
CA PRO A 57 35.85 -38.44 22.66
C PRO A 57 36.38 -37.74 21.39
N SER A 58 37.27 -38.41 20.64
CA SER A 58 37.77 -37.91 19.36
C SER A 58 36.71 -37.89 18.26
N ALA A 59 35.70 -38.77 18.33
CA ALA A 59 34.59 -38.80 17.36
C ALA A 59 33.56 -37.68 17.58
N LEU A 60 33.55 -37.08 18.78
CA LEU A 60 32.71 -35.92 19.11
C LEU A 60 33.27 -34.61 18.55
N VAL A 61 34.54 -34.60 18.12
CA VAL A 61 35.15 -33.42 17.50
C VAL A 61 34.74 -33.35 16.04
N GLN A 62 33.52 -32.90 15.80
CA GLN A 62 33.04 -32.58 14.46
C GLN A 62 33.77 -31.33 13.96
N LYS A 63 34.86 -31.53 13.22
CA LYS A 63 35.51 -30.46 12.47
C LYS A 63 34.58 -30.09 11.31
N LEU A 64 33.72 -29.11 11.54
CA LEU A 64 32.87 -28.55 10.50
C LEU A 64 33.77 -27.79 9.53
N GLU A 65 34.07 -28.37 8.38
CA GLU A 65 34.71 -27.62 7.30
C GLU A 65 33.72 -26.54 6.87
N LEU A 66 34.08 -25.29 7.15
CA LEU A 66 33.29 -24.13 6.78
C LEU A 66 33.25 -24.06 5.25
N ASP A 67 32.17 -24.55 4.66
CA ASP A 67 31.92 -24.45 3.23
C ASP A 67 31.94 -22.97 2.84
N VAL A 68 32.69 -22.60 1.80
CA VAL A 68 32.93 -21.20 1.38
C VAL A 68 31.61 -20.45 1.14
N ARG A 69 30.54 -21.17 0.79
CA ARG A 69 29.16 -20.67 0.67
C ARG A 69 28.53 -20.22 1.98
N SER A 70 28.92 -20.80 3.12
CA SER A 70 28.47 -20.36 4.45
C SER A 70 29.18 -19.08 4.90
N VAL A 71 30.42 -18.86 4.47
CA VAL A 71 31.17 -17.64 4.77
C VAL A 71 30.59 -16.45 3.99
N THR A 72 30.07 -16.65 2.79
CA THR A 72 29.45 -15.55 2.01
C THR A 72 28.09 -15.14 2.58
N SER A 73 27.32 -16.03 3.21
CA SER A 73 26.06 -15.65 3.87
C SER A 73 26.30 -14.88 5.17
N VAL A 74 27.33 -15.25 5.95
CA VAL A 74 27.78 -14.48 7.12
C VAL A 74 28.34 -13.12 6.70
N ARG A 75 29.20 -13.08 5.67
CA ARG A 75 29.75 -11.83 5.13
C ARG A 75 28.72 -10.95 4.44
N ARG A 76 27.58 -11.44 3.96
CA ARG A 76 26.52 -10.58 3.43
C ARG A 76 25.71 -9.90 4.54
N GLY A 77 25.57 -10.56 5.69
CA GLY A 77 25.07 -9.95 6.92
C GLY A 77 26.06 -8.94 7.52
N GLU A 78 27.36 -9.22 7.44
CA GLU A 78 28.43 -8.33 7.90
C GLU A 78 28.71 -7.17 6.93
N ALA A 79 28.81 -7.37 5.61
CA ALA A 79 29.19 -6.32 4.67
C ALA A 79 28.16 -5.19 4.54
N VAL A 80 26.89 -5.44 4.88
CA VAL A 80 25.86 -4.39 4.93
C VAL A 80 25.81 -3.70 6.30
N LEU A 81 26.43 -4.30 7.34
CA LEU A 81 26.49 -3.75 8.70
C LEU A 81 27.91 -3.34 9.15
N SER A 82 28.92 -3.53 8.31
CA SER A 82 30.36 -3.38 8.64
C SER A 82 31.03 -2.26 7.84
N ALA A 83 30.28 -1.21 7.48
CA ALA A 83 30.87 0.11 7.23
C ALA A 83 30.95 0.94 8.53
N GLU A 84 30.14 0.60 9.53
CA GLU A 84 30.24 1.15 10.86
C GLU A 84 30.78 0.05 11.78
N ALA A 85 32.10 -0.15 11.70
CA ALA A 85 32.82 -0.81 12.78
C ALA A 85 32.26 -0.28 14.11
N LYS A 86 31.98 -1.18 15.05
CA LYS A 86 31.42 -0.92 16.39
C LYS A 86 32.39 -0.08 17.23
N THR A 87 32.80 1.08 16.72
CA THR A 87 33.35 2.16 17.49
C THR A 87 32.25 2.54 18.46
N VAL A 88 32.61 2.67 19.73
CA VAL A 88 31.65 3.10 20.75
C VAL A 88 31.34 4.55 20.47
N LEU A 89 30.39 4.79 19.54
CA LEU A 89 30.02 6.14 19.13
C LEU A 89 29.53 6.90 20.38
N PRO A 90 29.91 8.17 20.54
CA PRO A 90 29.42 9.01 21.62
C PRO A 90 27.89 9.07 21.61
N LYS A 91 27.28 9.19 22.81
CA LYS A 91 25.81 9.19 23.00
C LYS A 91 25.07 10.17 22.08
N LYS A 92 25.72 11.30 21.74
CA LYS A 92 25.20 12.32 20.81
C LYS A 92 25.03 11.77 19.39
N GLU A 93 26.03 11.08 18.87
CA GLU A 93 26.00 10.48 17.52
C GLU A 93 24.98 9.35 17.44
N LYS A 94 24.94 8.48 18.46
CA LYS A 94 23.90 7.44 18.55
C LYS A 94 22.49 8.01 18.57
N MET A 95 22.28 9.17 19.19
CA MET A 95 20.97 9.85 19.18
C MET A 95 20.62 10.42 17.79
N LYS A 96 21.60 10.99 17.09
CA LYS A 96 21.43 11.48 15.72
C LYS A 96 21.09 10.34 14.77
N LEU A 97 21.85 9.24 14.80
CA LEU A 97 21.59 8.06 13.99
C LEU A 97 20.19 7.49 14.24
N ARG A 98 19.74 7.41 15.51
CA ARG A 98 18.36 6.98 15.80
C ARG A 98 17.32 7.90 15.18
N ARG A 99 17.54 9.22 15.21
CA ARG A 99 16.62 10.20 14.61
C ARG A 99 16.62 10.07 13.09
N GLU A 100 17.78 9.94 12.48
CA GLU A 100 17.94 9.80 11.02
C GLU A 100 17.31 8.50 10.54
N GLN A 101 17.59 7.37 11.18
CA GLN A 101 16.95 6.08 10.90
C GLN A 101 15.43 6.16 11.06
N TRP A 102 14.94 6.90 12.06
CA TRP A 102 13.50 7.10 12.23
C TRP A 102 12.90 7.97 11.11
N LEU A 103 13.56 9.06 10.72
CA LEU A 103 13.14 9.90 9.59
C LEU A 103 13.14 9.11 8.27
N GLN A 104 14.21 8.36 7.99
CA GLN A 104 14.29 7.44 6.85
C GLN A 104 13.15 6.43 6.85
N LYS A 105 12.81 5.86 8.02
CA LYS A 105 11.67 4.94 8.13
C LYS A 105 10.34 5.64 7.82
N ILE A 106 10.14 6.87 8.30
CA ILE A 106 8.93 7.67 7.99
C ILE A 106 8.85 7.93 6.48
N GLU A 107 9.95 8.34 5.87
CA GLU A 107 10.02 8.61 4.43
C GLU A 107 9.76 7.34 3.61
N ALA A 108 10.36 6.21 3.98
CA ALA A 108 10.11 4.92 3.34
C ALA A 108 8.62 4.51 3.40
N ILE A 109 7.97 4.71 4.55
CA ILE A 109 6.53 4.44 4.71
C ILE A 109 5.71 5.36 3.81
N LYS A 110 6.00 6.67 3.79
CA LYS A 110 5.30 7.64 2.93
C LYS A 110 5.43 7.28 1.45
N LEU A 111 6.63 6.91 1.00
CA LEU A 111 6.87 6.50 -0.38
C LEU A 111 6.11 5.21 -0.72
N ALA A 112 6.12 4.21 0.18
CA ALA A 112 5.36 2.97 0.00
C ALA A 112 3.85 3.22 -0.05
N GLU A 113 3.32 4.09 0.82
CA GLU A 113 1.90 4.49 0.81
C GLU A 113 1.50 5.21 -0.47
N GLN A 114 2.36 6.10 -0.98
CA GLN A 114 2.14 6.79 -2.25
C GLN A 114 2.08 5.78 -3.41
N LYS A 115 3.08 4.89 -3.52
CA LYS A 115 3.09 3.82 -4.53
C LYS A 115 1.83 2.96 -4.45
N HIS A 116 1.45 2.49 -3.26
CA HIS A 116 0.25 1.69 -3.07
C HIS A 116 -1.04 2.45 -3.43
N ARG A 117 -1.11 3.76 -3.18
CA ARG A 117 -2.26 4.59 -3.60
C ARG A 117 -2.33 4.72 -5.12
N GLU A 118 -1.20 4.90 -5.79
CA GLU A 118 -1.13 4.96 -7.25
C GLU A 118 -1.47 3.63 -7.89
N GLU A 119 -0.93 2.53 -7.38
CA GLU A 119 -1.29 1.16 -7.79
C GLU A 119 -2.79 0.93 -7.67
N ARG A 120 -3.42 1.31 -6.54
CA ARG A 120 -4.88 1.19 -6.40
C ARG A 120 -5.65 2.01 -7.43
N ARG A 121 -5.17 3.22 -7.76
CA ARG A 121 -5.78 4.06 -8.81
C ARG A 121 -5.65 3.44 -10.20
N ARG A 122 -4.49 2.85 -10.52
CA ARG A 122 -4.21 2.19 -11.80
C ARG A 122 -4.96 0.85 -11.93
N ARG A 123 -5.05 0.08 -10.84
CA ARG A 123 -5.88 -1.13 -10.80
C ARG A 123 -7.37 -0.84 -10.93
N ALA A 124 -7.82 0.35 -10.50
CA ALA A 124 -9.20 0.77 -10.68
C ALA A 124 -9.56 1.15 -12.12
N THR A 125 -8.58 1.42 -13.00
CA THR A 125 -8.86 1.62 -14.43
C THR A 125 -9.02 0.26 -15.11
N VAL A 126 -10.27 -0.15 -15.34
CA VAL A 126 -10.66 -1.49 -15.80
C VAL A 126 -10.34 -1.75 -17.28
N VAL A 127 -10.26 -0.70 -18.11
CA VAL A 127 -10.34 -0.81 -19.58
C VAL A 127 -9.07 -1.41 -20.21
N VAL A 128 -7.93 -1.35 -19.52
CA VAL A 128 -6.71 -2.09 -19.87
C VAL A 128 -6.05 -2.39 -18.52
N GLY A 129 -5.77 -3.66 -18.21
CA GLY A 129 -5.13 -4.03 -16.94
C GLY A 129 -3.84 -3.23 -16.66
N ASP A 130 -3.40 -3.19 -15.40
CA ASP A 130 -2.25 -2.38 -14.98
C ASP A 130 -0.97 -2.79 -15.76
N LEU A 131 -0.51 -1.91 -16.66
CA LEU A 131 0.69 -2.12 -17.47
C LEU A 131 1.98 -1.70 -16.75
N HIS A 132 1.89 -1.12 -15.56
CA HIS A 132 3.05 -0.64 -14.82
C HIS A 132 4.03 -1.74 -14.39
N PRO A 133 3.59 -2.94 -13.96
CA PRO A 133 4.52 -4.04 -13.63
C PRO A 133 5.44 -4.43 -14.78
N LEU A 134 4.96 -4.34 -16.03
CA LEU A 134 5.77 -4.60 -17.23
C LEU A 134 6.84 -3.51 -17.44
N ARG A 135 6.56 -2.27 -17.01
CA ARG A 135 7.50 -1.16 -17.10
C ARG A 135 8.58 -1.27 -16.02
N ASP A 136 8.20 -1.64 -14.80
CA ASP A 136 9.14 -1.79 -13.68
C ASP A 136 10.07 -2.99 -13.87
N ALA A 137 9.61 -4.06 -14.51
CA ALA A 137 10.38 -5.28 -14.77
C ALA A 137 11.42 -5.13 -15.90
N LEU A 138 11.43 -4.01 -16.65
CA LEU A 138 12.35 -3.79 -17.77
C LEU A 138 13.43 -2.76 -17.38
N PRO A 139 14.70 -3.19 -17.16
CA PRO A 139 15.79 -2.32 -16.69
C PRO A 139 16.22 -1.19 -17.66
N GLU A 140 15.63 -1.06 -18.85
CA GLU A 140 16.15 -0.22 -19.94
C GLU A 140 15.26 0.98 -20.34
N LEU A 141 14.13 1.20 -19.68
CA LEU A 141 13.15 2.20 -20.12
C LEU A 141 13.49 3.67 -19.81
N LEU A 142 14.50 3.96 -18.97
CA LEU A 142 14.87 5.35 -18.66
C LEU A 142 15.40 6.09 -19.91
N GLY A 143 16.13 5.38 -20.79
CA GLY A 143 16.62 5.94 -22.06
C GLY A 143 15.53 6.08 -23.12
N LEU A 144 14.54 5.17 -23.13
CA LEU A 144 13.41 5.16 -24.07
C LEU A 144 12.28 6.11 -23.67
N GLU A 145 12.17 6.47 -22.39
CA GLU A 145 11.21 7.48 -21.93
C GLU A 145 11.53 8.86 -22.52
N ALA A 146 12.82 9.20 -22.64
CA ALA A 146 13.27 10.48 -23.20
C ALA A 146 12.92 10.65 -24.68
N SER A 147 12.75 9.55 -25.44
CA SER A 147 12.31 9.57 -26.84
C SER A 147 10.78 9.52 -26.97
N SER A 148 10.09 8.71 -26.15
CA SER A 148 8.62 8.62 -26.10
C SER A 148 7.95 9.94 -25.64
N ARG A 149 8.53 10.63 -24.65
CA ARG A 149 8.01 11.90 -24.13
C ARG A 149 8.05 13.03 -25.18
N ARG A 150 8.94 12.93 -26.19
CA ARG A 150 8.96 13.86 -27.35
C ARG A 150 7.79 13.63 -28.30
N GLN A 151 7.28 12.41 -28.42
CA GLN A 151 6.13 12.06 -29.27
C GLN A 151 4.77 12.30 -28.57
N ALA A 152 4.70 12.14 -27.25
CA ALA A 152 3.51 12.45 -26.45
C ALA A 152 3.22 13.96 -26.31
N ARG A 153 4.15 14.82 -26.77
CA ARG A 153 3.98 16.28 -26.87
C ARG A 153 3.47 16.71 -28.25
N ARG A 154 2.81 15.83 -29.01
CA ARG A 154 1.89 16.31 -30.04
C ARG A 154 0.71 16.96 -29.31
N GLU A 155 0.54 18.25 -29.59
CA GLU A 155 -0.54 19.11 -29.14
C GLU A 155 -1.83 18.32 -28.97
N SER A 156 -2.08 17.93 -27.73
CA SER A 156 -3.42 17.58 -27.39
C SER A 156 -4.22 18.87 -27.39
N ASN A 157 -5.03 19.03 -28.44
CA ASN A 157 -6.24 19.83 -28.44
C ASN A 157 -7.21 19.28 -27.39
N LYS A 158 -6.79 19.22 -26.13
CA LYS A 158 -7.68 18.97 -25.01
C LYS A 158 -8.45 20.26 -24.84
N PRO A 159 -9.80 20.23 -24.91
CA PRO A 159 -10.58 21.41 -24.57
C PRO A 159 -10.09 21.90 -23.22
N ARG A 160 -9.83 23.21 -23.13
CA ARG A 160 -9.35 23.86 -21.91
C ARG A 160 -10.20 23.31 -20.75
N PRO A 161 -9.61 22.70 -19.70
CA PRO A 161 -10.36 22.37 -18.51
C PRO A 161 -11.03 23.66 -18.05
N SER A 162 -12.34 23.69 -18.26
CA SER A 162 -13.21 24.86 -18.24
C SER A 162 -12.96 25.69 -16.99
N GLU A 163 -13.08 27.00 -17.11
CA GLU A 163 -12.92 28.03 -16.07
C GLU A 163 -13.35 27.60 -14.65
N LEU A 164 -14.39 26.77 -14.55
CA LEU A 164 -14.81 26.04 -13.36
C LEU A 164 -13.65 25.43 -12.54
N SER A 165 -12.66 24.79 -13.15
CA SER A 165 -11.54 24.17 -12.42
C SER A 165 -10.65 25.18 -11.70
N ARG A 166 -10.63 26.44 -12.15
CA ARG A 166 -9.86 27.53 -11.53
C ARG A 166 -10.66 28.24 -10.42
N MET A 167 -11.98 28.12 -10.45
CA MET A 167 -12.87 28.78 -9.49
C MET A 167 -12.89 28.11 -8.12
N SER A 168 -13.18 28.91 -7.10
CA SER A 168 -13.47 28.43 -5.74
C SER A 168 -14.74 27.58 -5.70
N THR A 169 -14.86 26.68 -4.73
CA THR A 169 -16.02 25.80 -4.58
C THR A 169 -17.33 26.57 -4.35
N ALA A 170 -17.29 27.72 -3.68
CA ALA A 170 -18.46 28.57 -3.47
C ALA A 170 -18.94 29.18 -4.80
N GLN A 171 -18.00 29.70 -5.58
CA GLN A 171 -18.26 30.29 -6.89
C GLN A 171 -18.83 29.26 -7.88
N ARG A 172 -18.34 28.01 -7.85
CA ARG A 172 -18.92 26.90 -8.62
C ARG A 172 -20.37 26.62 -8.23
N ARG A 173 -20.69 26.66 -6.94
CA ARG A 173 -22.08 26.45 -6.47
C ARG A 173 -23.00 27.55 -6.96
N GLN A 174 -22.57 28.80 -6.92
CA GLN A 174 -23.34 29.94 -7.43
C GLN A 174 -23.66 29.81 -8.92
N LEU A 175 -22.67 29.48 -9.77
CA LEU A 175 -22.93 29.24 -11.20
C LEU A 175 -23.93 28.11 -11.43
N LEU A 176 -23.84 27.02 -10.67
CA LEU A 176 -24.79 25.91 -10.78
C LEU A 176 -26.21 26.32 -10.34
N GLU A 177 -26.32 27.18 -9.34
CA GLU A 177 -27.59 27.74 -8.88
C GLU A 177 -28.21 28.65 -9.94
N GLU A 178 -27.41 29.51 -10.58
CA GLU A 178 -27.82 30.37 -11.70
C GLU A 178 -28.26 29.56 -12.92
N GLU A 179 -27.51 28.52 -13.30
CA GLU A 179 -27.89 27.62 -14.39
C GLU A 179 -29.20 26.89 -14.06
N ARG A 180 -29.37 26.49 -12.80
CA ARG A 180 -30.61 25.83 -12.34
C ARG A 180 -31.81 26.77 -12.38
N THR A 181 -31.65 28.06 -12.06
CA THR A 181 -32.75 29.04 -12.19
C THR A 181 -33.07 29.31 -13.65
N ARG A 182 -32.07 29.56 -14.50
CA ARG A 182 -32.24 29.72 -15.95
C ARG A 182 -32.98 28.54 -16.58
N PHE A 183 -32.61 27.31 -16.21
CA PHE A 183 -33.25 26.12 -16.74
C PHE A 183 -34.71 25.97 -16.26
N ARG A 184 -35.00 26.33 -15.01
CA ARG A 184 -36.38 26.35 -14.49
C ARG A 184 -37.25 27.35 -15.24
N GLU A 185 -36.72 28.52 -15.54
CA GLU A 185 -37.41 29.54 -16.34
C GLU A 185 -37.65 29.05 -17.77
N LEU A 186 -36.65 28.44 -18.41
CA LEU A 186 -36.79 27.85 -19.74
C LEU A 186 -37.90 26.78 -19.77
N LEU A 187 -37.92 25.89 -18.78
CA LEU A 187 -38.97 24.87 -18.64
C LEU A 187 -40.34 25.45 -18.30
N ALA A 188 -40.40 26.64 -17.69
CA ALA A 188 -41.65 27.35 -17.44
C ALA A 188 -42.19 28.04 -18.71
N SER A 189 -41.32 28.34 -19.69
CA SER A 189 -41.72 29.00 -20.92
C SER A 189 -42.66 28.12 -21.78
N PRO A 190 -43.85 28.63 -22.18
CA PRO A 190 -44.79 27.86 -23.00
C PRO A 190 -44.23 27.51 -24.38
N ALA A 191 -43.40 28.37 -24.96
CA ALA A 191 -42.79 28.16 -26.27
C ALA A 191 -41.87 26.93 -26.28
N TYR A 192 -41.05 26.75 -25.25
CA TYR A 192 -40.19 25.58 -25.10
C TYR A 192 -41.02 24.30 -24.87
N ARG A 193 -42.09 24.37 -24.07
CA ARG A 193 -42.98 23.21 -23.84
C ARG A 193 -43.70 22.75 -25.10
N ALA A 194 -44.16 23.70 -25.93
CA ALA A 194 -44.86 23.36 -27.17
C ALA A 194 -43.92 22.79 -28.24
N ARG A 195 -42.72 23.37 -28.40
CA ARG A 195 -41.77 23.02 -29.48
C ARG A 195 -40.31 23.12 -29.00
N PRO A 196 -39.80 22.13 -28.25
CA PRO A 196 -38.48 22.23 -27.62
C PRO A 196 -37.33 22.29 -28.63
N LEU A 197 -37.37 21.46 -29.69
CA LEU A 197 -36.29 21.40 -30.69
C LEU A 197 -36.13 22.72 -31.45
N VAL A 198 -37.25 23.39 -31.76
CA VAL A 198 -37.25 24.68 -32.46
C VAL A 198 -36.69 25.77 -31.57
N ALA A 199 -37.11 25.81 -30.30
CA ALA A 199 -36.59 26.77 -29.33
C ALA A 199 -35.07 26.63 -29.13
N ILE A 200 -34.58 25.39 -29.00
CA ILE A 200 -33.13 25.10 -28.91
C ILE A 200 -32.40 25.57 -30.17
N GLY A 201 -32.95 25.28 -31.35
CA GLY A 201 -32.37 25.71 -32.63
C GLY A 201 -32.25 27.24 -32.73
N GLN A 202 -33.28 27.98 -32.27
CA GLN A 202 -33.26 29.44 -32.23
C GLN A 202 -32.20 29.97 -31.27
N THR A 203 -32.09 29.41 -30.06
CA THR A 203 -31.07 29.84 -29.09
C THR A 203 -29.65 29.59 -29.60
N LEU A 204 -29.41 28.45 -30.24
CA LEU A 204 -28.11 28.12 -30.83
C LEU A 204 -27.77 29.05 -31.99
N ALA A 205 -28.74 29.33 -32.87
CA ALA A 205 -28.53 30.28 -33.96
C ALA A 205 -28.19 31.69 -33.46
N GLN A 206 -28.85 32.15 -32.39
CA GLN A 206 -28.52 33.42 -31.74
C GLN A 206 -27.12 33.42 -31.12
N GLN A 207 -26.73 32.34 -30.43
CA GLN A 207 -25.38 32.20 -29.87
C GLN A 207 -24.31 32.22 -30.96
N MET A 208 -24.52 31.50 -32.06
CA MET A 208 -23.59 31.49 -33.20
C MET A 208 -23.43 32.87 -33.85
N GLN A 209 -24.51 33.67 -33.92
CA GLN A 209 -24.43 35.04 -34.42
C GLN A 209 -23.64 35.96 -33.48
N LEU A 210 -23.81 35.81 -32.17
CA LEU A 210 -23.11 36.61 -31.16
C LEU A 210 -21.61 36.27 -31.08
N GLU A 211 -21.27 34.97 -31.14
CA GLU A 211 -19.87 34.53 -31.14
C GLU A 211 -19.16 34.76 -32.48
N GLY A 212 -19.89 34.66 -33.60
CA GLY A 212 -19.38 34.95 -34.94
C GLY A 212 -19.18 36.44 -35.23
N GLY A 213 -19.93 37.33 -34.57
CA GLY A 213 -19.80 38.78 -34.69
C GLY A 213 -18.61 39.40 -33.94
N GLY A 214 -17.90 38.62 -33.11
CA GLY A 214 -16.72 39.08 -32.36
C GLY A 214 -15.37 38.75 -33.01
N GLN A 215 -15.37 38.21 -34.24
CA GLN A 215 -14.18 37.74 -34.95
C GLN A 215 -13.90 38.52 -36.26
N LEU A 216 -14.51 39.68 -36.44
CA LEU A 216 -14.22 40.64 -37.53
C LEU A 216 -13.62 41.92 -36.94
#